data_AF-A0A6B3HM76-F1
#
_entry.id   AF-A0A6B3HM76-F1
#
_cell.length_a   1.000
_cell.length_b   1.000
_cell.length_c   1.000
_cell.angle_alpha   90.00
_cell.angle_beta   90.00
_cell.angle_gamma   90.00
#
_symmetry.space_group_name_H-M   'P 1'
#
loop_
_entity.id
_entity.type
_entity.pdbx_description
1 polymer ?
#
loop_
_entity_poly.entity_id
_entity_poly.type
_entity_poly.pdbx_seq_one_letter_code
_entity_poly.pdbx_strand_id
1 'polypeptide(L)'
;MYEQYLPVLGLLGGKGGLIAPDAGIPTLYGMAVHGTMWGTLNGFLHAAALLSDEGIEVKKFLDQAGPSVSALLGIFPMIADEVDRGEHATPFGALQHHRPSVEDLVRESKARGINDEFPNYTLGLVDQALRDGHAQDSYSRLVEHFRKP
;
A
#
# COMPACT_ATOMS: atom_id res chain seq x y z
N MET A 1 10.43 28.49 18.31
CA MET A 1 9.37 28.98 17.39
C MET A 1 8.16 28.05 17.38
N TYR A 2 8.28 26.76 17.04
CA TYR A 2 7.15 25.82 17.06
C TYR A 2 6.41 25.77 18.41
N GLU A 3 7.15 25.60 19.52
CA GLU A 3 6.56 25.55 20.88
C GLU A 3 5.77 26.82 21.26
N GLN A 4 6.16 27.97 20.72
CA GLN A 4 5.51 29.25 20.98
C GLN A 4 4.10 29.32 20.37
N TYR A 5 3.85 28.59 19.27
CA TYR A 5 2.57 28.61 18.55
C TYR A 5 1.77 27.32 18.71
N LEU A 6 2.23 26.38 19.53
CA LEU A 6 1.56 25.10 19.81
C LEU A 6 0.07 25.26 20.15
N PRO A 7 -0.35 26.22 21.01
CA PRO A 7 -1.76 26.39 21.35
C PRO A 7 -2.63 26.81 20.18
N VAL A 8 -2.10 27.63 19.26
CA VAL A 8 -2.82 28.12 18.07
C VAL A 8 -2.86 27.04 16.99
N LEU A 9 -1.75 26.32 16.78
CA LEU A 9 -1.69 25.19 15.85
C LEU A 9 -2.65 24.06 16.25
N GLY A 10 -2.84 23.83 17.56
CA GLY A 10 -3.79 22.85 18.07
C GLY A 10 -5.24 23.08 17.64
N LEU A 11 -5.62 24.31 17.28
CA LEU A 11 -6.97 24.66 16.82
C LEU A 11 -7.25 24.26 15.36
N LEU A 12 -6.21 23.97 14.56
CA LEU A 12 -6.33 23.71 13.12
C LEU A 12 -6.56 22.23 12.75
N GLY A 13 -6.62 21.31 13.72
CA GLY A 13 -6.93 19.90 13.42
C GLY A 13 -6.31 18.83 14.31
N GLY A 14 -5.72 19.17 15.45
CA GLY A 14 -5.26 18.19 16.44
C GLY A 14 -3.74 18.01 16.55
N LYS A 15 -3.30 16.97 17.29
CA LYS A 15 -1.95 16.70 17.86
C LYS A 15 -0.78 16.56 16.84
N GLY A 16 -0.65 17.46 15.87
CA GLY A 16 0.49 17.52 14.97
C GLY A 16 1.73 17.99 15.71
N GLY A 17 2.56 17.03 16.15
CA GLY A 17 3.89 17.28 16.71
C GLY A 17 4.84 17.87 15.67
N LEU A 18 5.90 18.54 16.12
CA LEU A 18 7.02 18.86 15.24
C LEU A 18 7.65 17.54 14.78
N ILE A 19 7.56 17.26 13.48
CA ILE A 19 8.08 16.03 12.89
C ILE A 19 9.60 16.07 12.79
N ALA A 20 10.17 17.18 12.31
CA ALA A 20 11.60 17.45 12.31
C ALA A 20 11.86 18.98 12.22
N PRO A 21 13.06 19.46 12.56
CA PRO A 21 13.44 20.87 12.41
C PRO A 21 13.53 21.34 10.95
N ASP A 22 13.78 20.42 10.02
CA ASP A 22 13.85 20.71 8.58
C ASP A 22 12.44 20.94 8.00
N ALA A 23 12.23 22.12 7.41
CA ALA A 23 10.96 22.54 6.84
C ALA A 23 10.49 21.69 5.64
N GLY A 24 11.39 20.95 4.97
CA GLY A 24 11.03 20.03 3.89
C GLY A 24 10.42 18.71 4.38
N ILE A 25 10.69 18.31 5.62
CA ILE A 25 10.25 17.03 6.17
C ILE A 25 8.72 16.98 6.37
N PRO A 26 8.04 18.01 6.93
CA PRO A 26 6.58 18.03 6.97
C PRO A 26 5.92 17.87 5.58
N THR A 27 6.48 18.50 4.55
CA THR A 27 5.99 18.36 3.17
C THR A 27 6.17 16.92 2.67
N LEU A 28 7.33 16.30 2.91
CA LEU A 28 7.59 14.91 2.56
C LEU A 28 6.63 13.94 3.26
N TYR A 29 6.36 14.15 4.56
CA TYR A 29 5.37 13.35 5.30
C TYR A 29 3.97 13.46 4.67
N GLY A 30 3.56 14.66 4.28
CA GLY A 30 2.32 14.88 3.55
C GLY A 30 2.29 14.12 2.22
N MET A 31 3.39 14.12 1.47
CA MET A 31 3.50 13.38 0.21
C MET A 31 3.51 11.86 0.39
N ALA A 32 4.09 11.35 1.49
CA ALA A 32 4.03 9.93 1.82
C ALA A 32 2.58 9.47 2.07
N VAL A 33 1.80 10.25 2.81
CA VAL A 33 0.35 10.01 2.98
C VAL A 33 -0.37 10.06 1.63
N HIS A 34 -0.03 11.03 0.78
CA HIS A 34 -0.62 11.20 -0.55
C HIS A 34 -0.33 10.00 -1.48
N GLY A 35 0.90 9.48 -1.48
CA GLY A 35 1.27 8.29 -2.26
C GLY A 35 0.50 7.05 -1.82
N THR A 36 0.42 6.80 -0.51
CA THR A 36 -0.37 5.69 0.05
C THR A 36 -1.86 5.81 -0.30
N MET A 37 -2.41 7.04 -0.26
CA MET A 37 -3.80 7.32 -0.65
C MET A 37 -4.05 6.92 -2.10
N TRP A 38 -3.23 7.35 -3.05
CA TRP A 38 -3.44 7.03 -4.47
C TRP A 38 -3.32 5.54 -4.77
N GLY A 39 -2.36 4.83 -4.16
CA GLY A 39 -2.26 3.38 -4.29
C GLY A 39 -3.53 2.67 -3.81
N THR A 40 -4.07 3.10 -2.66
CA THR A 40 -5.30 2.55 -2.08
C THR A 40 -6.52 2.85 -2.95
N LEU A 41 -6.67 4.09 -3.42
CA LEU A 41 -7.79 4.50 -4.27
C LEU A 41 -7.79 3.77 -5.61
N ASN A 42 -6.64 3.65 -6.26
CA ASN A 42 -6.51 2.96 -7.54
C ASN A 42 -6.80 1.46 -7.40
N GLY A 43 -6.33 0.82 -6.32
CA GLY A 43 -6.65 -0.58 -6.04
C GLY A 43 -8.16 -0.80 -5.81
N PHE A 44 -8.81 0.10 -5.06
CA PHE A 44 -10.26 0.04 -4.84
C PHE A 44 -11.05 0.26 -6.15
N LEU A 45 -10.65 1.23 -6.98
CA LEU A 45 -11.31 1.50 -8.25
C LEU A 45 -11.12 0.37 -9.27
N HIS A 46 -9.97 -0.30 -9.27
CA HIS A 46 -9.79 -1.52 -10.06
C HIS A 46 -10.75 -2.64 -9.60
N ALA A 47 -10.89 -2.85 -8.29
CA ALA A 47 -11.88 -3.79 -7.76
C ALA A 47 -13.33 -3.38 -8.11
N ALA A 48 -13.64 -2.08 -8.07
CA ALA A 48 -14.94 -1.55 -8.47
C ALA A 48 -15.25 -1.84 -9.95
N ALA A 49 -14.26 -1.72 -10.84
CA ALA A 49 -14.41 -2.08 -12.25
C ALA A 49 -14.73 -3.56 -12.42
N LEU A 50 -14.00 -4.46 -11.75
CA LEU A 50 -14.28 -5.90 -11.77
C LEU A 50 -15.68 -6.25 -11.28
N LEU A 51 -16.12 -5.63 -10.18
CA LEU A 51 -17.42 -5.91 -9.57
C LEU A 51 -18.60 -5.36 -10.39
N SER A 52 -18.47 -4.11 -10.84
CA SER A 52 -19.55 -3.45 -11.60
C SER A 52 -19.76 -4.05 -12.99
N ASP A 53 -18.72 -4.61 -13.61
CA ASP A 53 -18.80 -5.40 -14.84
C ASP A 53 -19.73 -6.63 -14.69
N GLU A 54 -19.78 -7.25 -13.50
CA GLU A 54 -20.71 -8.34 -13.14
C GLU A 54 -22.07 -7.86 -12.62
N GLY A 55 -22.34 -6.55 -12.70
CA GLY A 55 -23.55 -5.95 -12.14
C GLY A 55 -23.60 -6.00 -10.60
N ILE A 56 -22.48 -6.25 -9.92
CA ILE A 56 -22.39 -6.20 -8.46
C ILE A 56 -22.26 -4.74 -8.02
N GLU A 57 -23.19 -4.29 -7.17
CA GLU A 57 -23.13 -2.95 -6.59
C GLU A 57 -21.92 -2.84 -5.65
N VAL A 58 -21.00 -1.92 -5.96
CA VAL A 58 -19.75 -1.69 -5.19
C VAL A 58 -20.04 -1.31 -3.74
N LYS A 59 -21.16 -0.61 -3.48
CA LYS A 59 -21.61 -0.29 -2.13
C LYS A 59 -21.96 -1.55 -1.33
N LYS A 60 -22.67 -2.51 -1.95
CA LYS A 60 -22.99 -3.79 -1.31
C LYS A 60 -21.73 -4.60 -1.01
N PHE A 61 -20.72 -4.54 -1.88
CA PHE A 61 -19.41 -5.10 -1.60
C PHE A 61 -18.78 -4.46 -0.35
N LEU A 62 -18.77 -3.13 -0.24
CA LEU A 62 -18.24 -2.44 0.94
C LEU A 62 -19.03 -2.77 2.22
N ASP A 63 -20.35 -2.88 2.15
CA ASP A 63 -21.17 -3.24 3.31
C ASP A 63 -20.83 -4.65 3.85
N GLN A 64 -20.40 -5.57 2.97
CA GLN A 64 -20.07 -6.95 3.32
C GLN A 64 -18.59 -7.16 3.65
N ALA A 65 -17.70 -6.58 2.85
CA ALA A 65 -16.25 -6.78 2.92
C ALA A 65 -15.52 -5.62 3.61
N GLY A 66 -16.21 -4.54 4.00
CA GLY A 66 -15.64 -3.35 4.62
C GLY A 66 -14.71 -3.63 5.80
N PRO A 67 -15.06 -4.53 6.75
CA PRO A 67 -14.14 -4.92 7.82
C PRO A 67 -12.85 -5.57 7.29
N SER A 68 -12.94 -6.45 6.29
CA SER A 68 -11.78 -7.09 5.67
C SER A 68 -10.90 -6.10 4.90
N VAL A 69 -11.51 -5.20 4.13
CA VAL A 69 -10.80 -4.12 3.42
C VAL A 69 -10.09 -3.21 4.41
N SER A 70 -10.74 -2.84 5.52
CA SER A 70 -10.14 -2.01 6.57
C SER A 70 -9.00 -2.73 7.30
N ALA A 71 -9.11 -4.04 7.50
CA ALA A 71 -8.09 -4.84 8.16
C ALA A 71 -6.76 -4.89 7.38
N LEU A 72 -6.77 -4.65 6.06
CA LEU A 72 -5.56 -4.56 5.25
C LEU A 72 -4.60 -3.48 5.78
N LEU A 73 -5.12 -2.36 6.30
CA LEU A 73 -4.29 -1.30 6.88
C LEU A 73 -3.56 -1.74 8.16
N GLY A 74 -4.05 -2.80 8.82
CA GLY A 74 -3.43 -3.36 10.02
C GLY A 74 -2.07 -4.00 9.78
N ILE A 75 -1.66 -4.23 8.53
CA ILE A 75 -0.34 -4.75 8.18
C ILE A 75 0.78 -3.70 8.24
N PHE A 76 0.42 -2.40 8.12
CA PHE A 76 1.42 -1.33 7.99
C PHE A 76 2.41 -1.23 9.16
N PRO A 77 2.02 -1.41 10.44
CA PRO A 77 2.98 -1.37 11.53
C PRO A 77 4.07 -2.45 11.43
N MET A 78 3.71 -3.65 10.96
CA MET A 78 4.67 -4.73 10.76
C MET A 78 5.61 -4.43 9.59
N ILE A 79 5.07 -4.00 8.44
CA ILE A 79 5.89 -3.59 7.29
C ILE A 79 6.84 -2.44 7.68
N ALA A 80 6.36 -1.47 8.47
CA ALA A 80 7.18 -0.35 8.93
C ALA A 80 8.36 -0.84 9.79
N ASP A 81 8.13 -1.72 10.78
CA ASP A 81 9.21 -2.29 11.62
C ASP A 81 10.27 -3.02 10.79
N GLU A 82 9.82 -3.85 9.84
CA GLU A 82 10.73 -4.59 8.94
C GLU A 82 11.57 -3.65 8.06
N VAL A 83 10.95 -2.60 7.51
CA VAL A 83 11.63 -1.58 6.69
C VAL A 83 12.64 -0.79 7.52
N ASP A 84 12.26 -0.35 8.72
CA ASP A 84 13.10 0.45 9.61
C ASP A 84 14.32 -0.33 10.11
N ARG A 85 14.16 -1.64 10.32
CA ARG A 85 15.25 -2.56 10.67
C ARG A 85 16.10 -3.00 9.48
N GLY A 86 15.58 -2.88 8.26
CA GLY A 86 16.18 -3.46 7.06
C GLY A 86 16.20 -4.99 7.08
N GLU A 87 15.33 -5.60 7.90
CA GLU A 87 15.23 -7.04 8.10
C GLU A 87 13.91 -7.53 7.48
N HIS A 88 14.03 -8.18 6.32
CA HIS A 88 12.85 -8.63 5.56
C HIS A 88 12.63 -10.14 5.64
N ALA A 89 13.47 -10.90 6.35
CA ALA A 89 13.24 -12.33 6.53
C ALA A 89 11.96 -12.55 7.34
N THR A 90 11.03 -13.36 6.84
CA THR A 90 9.76 -13.61 7.53
C THR A 90 9.46 -15.10 7.69
N PRO A 91 8.90 -15.53 8.83
CA PRO A 91 8.36 -16.89 8.98
C PRO A 91 7.03 -17.08 8.25
N PHE A 92 6.29 -16.00 7.92
CA PHE A 92 4.96 -16.07 7.30
C PHE A 92 4.77 -14.98 6.24
N GLY A 93 4.01 -15.26 5.19
CA GLY A 93 3.72 -14.25 4.17
C GLY A 93 4.91 -13.91 3.28
N ALA A 94 5.79 -14.88 3.02
CA ALA A 94 6.89 -14.74 2.09
C ALA A 94 6.42 -14.42 0.66
N LEU A 95 7.20 -13.60 -0.08
CA LEU A 95 6.90 -13.11 -1.44
C LEU A 95 6.47 -14.20 -2.42
N GLN A 96 7.05 -15.40 -2.33
CA GLN A 96 6.67 -16.53 -3.19
C GLN A 96 5.18 -16.91 -3.08
N HIS A 97 4.54 -16.65 -1.93
CA HIS A 97 3.13 -16.94 -1.71
C HIS A 97 2.21 -15.83 -2.22
N HIS A 98 2.72 -14.62 -2.42
CA HIS A 98 1.95 -13.49 -2.97
C HIS A 98 1.85 -13.57 -4.49
N ARG A 99 2.89 -14.09 -5.16
CA ARG A 99 2.95 -14.13 -6.63
C ARG A 99 1.71 -14.78 -7.28
N PRO A 100 1.27 -15.99 -6.88
CA PRO A 100 0.08 -16.61 -7.50
C PRO A 100 -1.19 -15.77 -7.28
N SER A 101 -1.34 -15.13 -6.12
CA SER A 101 -2.49 -14.27 -5.81
C SER A 101 -2.56 -13.06 -6.75
N VAL A 102 -1.43 -12.39 -6.99
CA VAL A 102 -1.39 -11.24 -7.92
C VAL A 102 -1.56 -11.71 -9.37
N GLU A 103 -0.99 -12.85 -9.74
CA GLU A 103 -1.17 -13.46 -11.06
C GLU A 103 -2.63 -13.84 -11.34
N ASP A 104 -3.36 -14.33 -10.33
CA ASP A 104 -4.78 -14.59 -10.40
C ASP A 104 -5.58 -13.30 -10.66
N LEU A 105 -5.24 -12.20 -10.00
CA LEU A 105 -5.87 -10.90 -10.24
C LEU A 105 -5.63 -10.40 -11.67
N VAL A 106 -4.39 -10.52 -12.19
CA VAL A 106 -4.07 -10.18 -13.59
C VAL A 106 -4.91 -11.04 -14.55
N ARG A 107 -4.98 -12.35 -14.31
CA ARG A 107 -5.73 -13.28 -15.16
C ARG A 107 -7.22 -12.97 -15.17
N GLU A 108 -7.79 -12.66 -14.00
CA GLU A 108 -9.20 -12.30 -13.86
C GLU A 108 -9.51 -10.98 -14.59
N SER A 109 -8.68 -9.95 -14.43
CA SER A 109 -8.84 -8.69 -15.17
C SER A 109 -8.83 -8.91 -16.69
N LYS A 110 -7.85 -9.67 -17.20
CA LYS A 110 -7.76 -10.01 -18.63
C LYS A 110 -8.99 -10.76 -19.13
N ALA A 111 -9.45 -11.76 -18.37
CA ALA A 111 -10.60 -12.58 -18.76
C ALA A 111 -11.89 -11.75 -18.90
N ARG A 112 -11.97 -10.65 -18.16
CA ARG A 112 -13.10 -9.71 -18.14
C ARG A 112 -12.93 -8.51 -19.08
N GLY A 113 -11.79 -8.38 -19.75
CA GLY A 113 -11.47 -7.19 -20.54
C GLY A 113 -11.30 -5.91 -19.71
N ILE A 114 -11.04 -6.04 -18.41
CA ILE A 114 -10.72 -4.91 -17.52
C ILE A 114 -9.23 -4.61 -17.65
N ASN A 115 -8.88 -3.30 -17.66
CA ASN A 115 -7.48 -2.87 -17.72
C ASN A 115 -6.69 -3.49 -16.55
N ASP A 116 -5.59 -4.15 -16.89
CA ASP A 116 -4.76 -4.94 -15.98
C ASP A 116 -3.39 -4.29 -15.74
N GLU A 117 -3.18 -3.02 -16.10
CA GLU A 117 -1.89 -2.34 -15.91
C GLU A 117 -1.52 -2.25 -14.42
N PHE A 118 -2.49 -1.95 -13.56
CA PHE A 118 -2.28 -1.87 -12.11
C PHE A 118 -1.86 -3.21 -11.47
N PRO A 119 -2.60 -4.33 -11.68
CA PRO A 119 -2.16 -5.62 -11.15
C PRO A 119 -0.89 -6.14 -11.85
N ASN A 120 -0.64 -5.85 -13.13
CA ASN A 120 0.63 -6.22 -13.79
C ASN A 120 1.82 -5.45 -13.21
N TYR A 121 1.67 -4.17 -12.91
CA TYR A 121 2.72 -3.41 -12.22
C TYR A 121 3.09 -4.08 -10.90
N THR A 122 2.07 -4.45 -10.11
CA THR A 122 2.26 -5.17 -8.84
C THR A 122 2.94 -6.53 -9.05
N LEU A 123 2.52 -7.31 -10.05
CA LEU A 123 3.14 -8.59 -10.40
C LEU A 123 4.61 -8.42 -10.77
N GLY A 124 4.93 -7.36 -11.54
CA GLY A 124 6.29 -7.02 -11.92
C GLY A 124 7.22 -6.73 -10.73
N LEU A 125 6.72 -6.06 -9.68
CA LEU A 125 7.46 -5.84 -8.43
C LEU A 125 7.81 -7.16 -7.75
N VAL A 126 6.82 -8.04 -7.62
CA VAL A 126 6.99 -9.35 -6.98
C VAL A 126 7.94 -10.23 -7.80
N ASP A 127 7.72 -10.34 -9.11
CA ASP A 127 8.56 -11.13 -10.01
C ASP A 127 10.03 -10.66 -9.99
N GLN A 128 10.26 -9.35 -9.95
CA GLN A 128 11.63 -8.83 -9.84
C GLN A 128 12.29 -9.25 -8.52
N ALA A 129 11.61 -9.11 -7.38
CA ALA A 129 12.15 -9.51 -6.09
C ALA A 129 12.43 -11.02 -6.03
N LEU A 130 11.57 -11.85 -6.62
CA LEU A 130 11.79 -13.29 -6.72
C LEU A 130 13.02 -13.63 -7.58
N ARG A 131 13.19 -12.96 -8.74
CA ARG A 131 14.38 -13.13 -9.60
C ARG A 131 15.67 -12.72 -8.88
N ASP A 132 15.58 -11.71 -8.02
CA ASP A 132 16.71 -11.22 -7.22
C ASP A 132 17.03 -12.14 -6.01
N GLY A 133 16.30 -13.25 -5.84
CA GLY A 133 16.56 -14.27 -4.81
C GLY A 133 15.80 -14.07 -3.50
N HIS A 134 14.82 -13.16 -3.46
CA HIS A 134 14.10 -12.78 -2.23
C HIS A 134 12.79 -13.57 -2.02
N ALA A 135 12.73 -14.83 -2.44
CA ALA A 135 11.51 -15.64 -2.38
C ALA A 135 10.95 -15.83 -0.96
N GLN A 136 11.83 -15.89 0.04
CA GLN A 136 11.48 -16.09 1.46
C GLN A 136 11.33 -14.78 2.24
N ASP A 137 11.50 -13.63 1.59
CA ASP A 137 11.38 -12.34 2.26
C ASP A 137 9.92 -11.89 2.33
N SER A 138 9.63 -11.05 3.32
CA SER A 138 8.37 -10.33 3.49
C SER A 138 8.11 -9.39 2.32
N TYR A 139 6.84 -9.04 2.14
CA TYR A 139 6.41 -8.02 1.18
C TYR A 139 7.13 -6.67 1.39
N SER A 140 7.59 -6.37 2.61
CA SER A 140 8.38 -5.18 2.91
C SER A 140 9.67 -5.06 2.08
N ARG A 141 10.22 -6.17 1.58
CA ARG A 141 11.41 -6.17 0.68
C ARG A 141 11.21 -5.31 -0.56
N LEU A 142 9.97 -5.13 -1.03
CA LEU A 142 9.68 -4.31 -2.20
C LEU A 142 10.07 -2.83 -2.01
N VAL A 143 10.33 -2.36 -0.79
CA VAL A 143 10.92 -1.03 -0.54
C VAL A 143 12.22 -0.82 -1.33
N GLU A 144 13.01 -1.88 -1.51
CA GLU A 144 14.28 -1.83 -2.26
C GLU A 144 14.08 -1.58 -3.75
N HIS A 145 12.91 -1.91 -4.29
CA HIS A 145 12.56 -1.55 -5.67
C HIS A 145 12.45 -0.03 -5.81
N PHE A 146 11.77 0.63 -4.86
CA PHE A 146 11.52 2.07 -4.87
C PHE A 146 12.74 2.92 -4.47
N ARG A 147 13.77 2.31 -3.88
CA ARG A 147 15.06 2.96 -3.58
C ARG A 147 15.97 3.07 -4.81
N LYS A 148 15.68 2.30 -5.87
CA LYS A 148 16.41 2.34 -7.14
C LYS A 148 15.78 3.40 -8.06
N PRO A 149 16.59 4.19 -8.79
CA PRO A 149 16.11 5.19 -9.73
C PRO A 149 15.49 4.59 -11.00
#